data_AF-A0A1H2RPF4-F1
#
_entry.id   AF-A0A1H2RPF4-F1
#
_cell.length_a   1.000
_cell.length_b   1.000
_cell.length_c   1.000
_cell.angle_alpha   90.00
_cell.angle_beta   90.00
_cell.angle_gamma   90.00
#
_symmetry.space_group_name_H-M   'P 1'
#
loop_
_entity.id
_entity.type
_entity.pdbx_description
1 polymer ?
#
loop_
_entity_poly.entity_id
_entity_poly.type
_entity_poly.pdbx_seq_one_letter_code
_entity_poly.pdbx_strand_id
1 'polypeptide(L)'
;MRRVHVVLLSVMLLLVLVGCQNSYSAAIQVAKEYAKTQYEVEDYTNVTFPSSIQIKERELSSLITDDFIPASRRGTQSRVIELPLQVAQAEQSTISVEKVHLIPSSKDDIKNESNKFFRYDMTLVVTNGQEESKNVHINGVLTMQKVNNEWKVSYDWNRSEKDLVKLLTRPL
;
A
#
# COMPACT_ATOMS: atom_id res chain seq x y z
N MET A 1 -55.41 -15.49 2.96
CA MET A 1 -54.05 -15.36 3.53
C MET A 1 -53.04 -16.11 2.67
N ARG A 2 -52.62 -15.55 1.52
CA ARG A 2 -51.73 -16.25 0.56
C ARG A 2 -50.77 -15.35 -0.21
N ARG A 3 -50.64 -14.07 0.21
CA ARG A 3 -49.88 -13.03 -0.53
C ARG A 3 -48.61 -12.52 0.20
N VAL A 4 -48.35 -12.98 1.42
CA VAL A 4 -47.26 -12.44 2.25
C VAL A 4 -45.96 -13.27 2.16
N HIS A 5 -46.01 -14.51 1.65
CA HIS A 5 -44.85 -15.41 1.66
C HIS A 5 -44.00 -15.36 0.38
N VAL A 6 -44.46 -14.68 -0.68
CA VAL A 6 -43.74 -14.62 -1.98
C VAL A 6 -42.75 -13.45 -2.02
N VAL A 7 -42.94 -12.41 -1.20
CA VAL A 7 -42.09 -11.21 -1.22
C VAL A 7 -40.82 -11.38 -0.38
N LEU A 8 -40.81 -12.24 0.64
CA LEU A 8 -39.62 -12.46 1.47
C LEU A 8 -38.52 -13.27 0.79
N LEU A 9 -38.86 -14.11 -0.20
CA LEU A 9 -37.86 -14.95 -0.90
C LEU A 9 -37.07 -14.19 -1.98
N SER A 10 -37.57 -13.06 -2.49
CA SER A 10 -36.89 -12.31 -3.55
C SER A 10 -35.85 -11.31 -3.03
N VAL A 11 -35.94 -10.89 -1.77
CA VAL A 11 -34.98 -9.95 -1.15
C VAL A 11 -33.68 -10.67 -0.75
N MET A 12 -33.73 -11.95 -0.39
CA MET A 12 -32.53 -12.71 -0.02
C MET A 12 -31.62 -13.08 -1.21
N LEU A 13 -32.14 -13.09 -2.44
CA LEU A 13 -31.35 -13.45 -3.63
C LEU A 13 -30.58 -12.27 -4.24
N LEU A 14 -30.91 -11.03 -3.88
CA LEU A 14 -30.25 -9.82 -4.39
C LEU A 14 -28.96 -9.45 -3.62
N LEU A 15 -28.76 -9.99 -2.41
CA LEU A 15 -27.54 -9.75 -1.62
C LEU A 15 -26.35 -10.60 -2.07
N VAL A 16 -26.56 -11.63 -2.90
CA VAL A 16 -25.47 -12.54 -3.35
C VAL A 16 -24.73 -11.96 -4.57
N LEU A 17 -25.31 -10.98 -5.29
CA LEU A 17 -24.73 -10.45 -6.53
C LEU A 17 -23.67 -9.37 -6.34
N VAL A 18 -23.44 -8.88 -5.11
CA VAL A 18 -22.36 -7.91 -4.83
C VAL A 18 -21.00 -8.63 -4.64
N GLY A 19 -20.99 -9.96 -4.57
CA GLY A 19 -19.83 -10.74 -4.11
C GLY A 19 -18.79 -11.19 -5.15
N CYS A 20 -18.97 -10.94 -6.44
CA CYS A 20 -18.02 -11.38 -7.49
C CYS A 20 -17.12 -10.24 -7.98
N GLN A 21 -16.48 -9.51 -7.07
CA GLN A 21 -15.32 -8.72 -7.47
C GLN A 21 -14.19 -9.71 -7.78
N ASN A 22 -13.67 -9.70 -9.01
CA ASN A 22 -12.60 -10.61 -9.42
C ASN A 22 -11.46 -10.55 -8.39
N SER A 23 -11.07 -11.69 -7.82
CA SER A 23 -10.08 -11.77 -6.73
C SER A 23 -8.78 -11.01 -7.04
N TYR A 24 -8.44 -10.86 -8.32
CA TYR A 24 -7.32 -10.07 -8.78
C TYR A 24 -7.51 -8.54 -8.60
N SER A 25 -8.68 -7.99 -8.91
CA SER A 25 -8.95 -6.56 -8.73
C SER A 25 -9.04 -6.16 -7.26
N ALA A 26 -9.56 -7.04 -6.41
CA ALA A 26 -9.55 -6.85 -4.96
C ALA A 26 -8.11 -6.76 -4.42
N ALA A 27 -7.21 -7.65 -4.85
CA ALA A 27 -5.81 -7.60 -4.45
C ALA A 27 -5.10 -6.31 -4.92
N ILE A 28 -5.39 -5.82 -6.14
CA ILE A 28 -4.87 -4.54 -6.63
C ILE A 28 -5.34 -3.38 -5.75
N GLN A 29 -6.61 -3.38 -5.33
CA GLN A 29 -7.15 -2.30 -4.52
C GLN A 29 -6.42 -2.20 -3.17
N VAL A 30 -6.23 -3.32 -2.48
CA VAL A 30 -5.46 -3.36 -1.23
C VAL A 30 -4.01 -2.95 -1.46
N ALA A 31 -3.37 -3.40 -2.54
CA ALA A 31 -1.99 -3.02 -2.84
C ALA A 31 -1.83 -1.50 -3.11
N LYS A 32 -2.82 -0.86 -3.74
CA LYS A 32 -2.85 0.59 -3.92
C LYS A 32 -3.03 1.32 -2.59
N GLU A 33 -3.91 0.82 -1.75
CA GLU A 33 -4.14 1.37 -0.41
C GLU A 33 -2.87 1.27 0.43
N TYR A 34 -2.23 0.10 0.46
CA TYR A 34 -0.93 -0.11 1.10
C TYR A 34 0.12 0.90 0.62
N ALA A 35 0.29 1.08 -0.70
CA ALA A 35 1.27 2.01 -1.24
C ALA A 35 0.98 3.46 -0.79
N LYS A 36 -0.29 3.87 -0.79
CA LYS A 36 -0.68 5.18 -0.27
C LYS A 36 -0.38 5.31 1.21
N THR A 37 -0.89 4.40 2.03
CA THR A 37 -0.70 4.42 3.47
C THR A 37 0.78 4.45 3.84
N GLN A 38 1.61 3.67 3.14
CA GLN A 38 3.05 3.59 3.39
C GLN A 38 3.79 4.88 3.02
N TYR A 39 3.55 5.44 1.84
CA TYR A 39 4.38 6.53 1.29
C TYR A 39 3.80 7.92 1.50
N GLU A 40 2.49 8.07 1.72
CA GLU A 40 1.89 9.39 1.92
C GLU A 40 2.26 9.95 3.30
N VAL A 41 2.72 11.20 3.28
CA VAL A 41 3.04 12.01 4.46
C VAL A 41 2.38 13.37 4.27
N GLU A 42 1.26 13.57 4.95
CA GLU A 42 0.45 14.79 4.80
C GLU A 42 1.05 15.99 5.56
N ASP A 43 1.77 15.73 6.65
CA ASP A 43 2.36 16.77 7.49
C ASP A 43 3.70 16.32 8.07
N TYR A 44 4.78 16.85 7.49
CA TYR A 44 6.14 16.55 7.93
C TYR A 44 6.50 17.17 9.28
N THR A 45 5.80 18.24 9.71
CA THR A 45 6.11 18.95 10.96
C THR A 45 5.73 18.13 12.19
N ASN A 46 4.79 17.21 12.02
CA ASN A 46 4.35 16.25 13.04
C ASN A 46 5.12 14.92 13.02
N VAL A 47 6.13 14.78 12.15
CA VAL A 47 6.97 13.59 12.10
C VAL A 47 7.95 13.60 13.28
N THR A 48 7.76 12.66 14.20
CA THR A 48 8.58 12.47 15.41
C THR A 48 9.03 11.03 15.52
N PHE A 49 10.35 10.80 15.54
CA PHE A 49 10.91 9.45 15.64
C PHE A 49 11.13 9.05 17.12
N PRO A 50 10.77 7.82 17.54
CA PRO A 50 10.23 6.71 16.74
C PRO A 50 8.68 6.67 16.64
N SER A 51 7.95 7.60 17.27
CA SER A 51 6.49 7.57 17.39
C SER A 51 5.75 7.49 16.04
N SER A 52 6.17 8.27 15.04
CA SER A 52 5.57 8.27 13.71
C SER A 52 5.73 6.93 12.98
N ILE A 53 6.82 6.18 13.23
CA ILE A 53 6.99 4.83 12.68
C ILE A 53 5.92 3.91 13.26
N GLN A 54 5.69 3.95 14.58
CA GLN A 54 4.68 3.11 15.24
C GLN A 54 3.26 3.44 14.79
N ILE A 55 2.97 4.73 14.55
CA ILE A 55 1.69 5.17 13.99
C ILE A 55 1.52 4.57 12.60
N LYS A 56 2.54 4.70 11.74
CA LYS A 56 2.51 4.17 10.38
C LYS A 56 2.40 2.63 10.34
N GLU A 57 3.11 1.92 11.21
CA GLU A 57 2.97 0.46 11.38
C GLU A 57 1.53 0.08 11.77
N ARG A 58 0.88 0.86 12.64
CA ARG A 58 -0.52 0.63 13.03
C ARG A 58 -1.48 0.89 11.87
N GLU A 59 -1.29 1.96 11.11
CA GLU A 59 -2.07 2.26 9.90
C GLU A 59 -1.97 1.13 8.87
N LEU A 60 -0.78 0.54 8.73
CA LEU A 60 -0.54 -0.56 7.80
C LEU A 60 -1.02 -1.93 8.30
N SER A 61 -1.30 -2.09 9.60
CA SER A 61 -1.53 -3.41 10.23
C SER A 61 -2.70 -4.21 9.64
N SER A 62 -3.74 -3.56 9.13
CA SER A 62 -4.84 -4.23 8.44
C SER A 62 -4.48 -4.67 7.01
N LEU A 63 -3.51 -4.00 6.39
CA LEU A 63 -3.13 -4.16 4.99
C LEU A 63 -1.97 -5.15 4.81
N ILE A 64 -1.25 -5.49 5.87
CA ILE A 64 -0.08 -6.38 5.84
C ILE A 64 -0.33 -7.66 6.62
N THR A 65 0.39 -8.73 6.28
CA THR A 65 0.38 -9.97 7.07
C THR A 65 1.16 -9.81 8.37
N ASP A 66 0.83 -10.58 9.40
CA ASP A 66 1.51 -10.52 10.71
C ASP A 66 3.03 -10.77 10.60
N ASP A 67 3.45 -11.59 9.64
CA ASP A 67 4.87 -11.89 9.38
C ASP A 67 5.63 -10.77 8.66
N PHE A 68 4.93 -9.75 8.14
CA PHE A 68 5.54 -8.63 7.42
C PHE A 68 6.43 -7.79 8.35
N ILE A 69 5.93 -7.44 9.54
CA ILE A 69 6.68 -6.58 10.48
C ILE A 69 7.88 -7.29 11.14
N PRO A 70 7.80 -8.56 11.57
CA PRO A 70 8.96 -9.29 12.06
C PRO A 70 10.03 -9.53 10.97
N ALA A 71 9.64 -9.66 9.70
CA ALA A 71 10.58 -9.65 8.58
C ALA A 71 11.19 -8.25 8.39
N SER A 72 10.38 -7.20 8.58
CA SER A 72 10.85 -5.82 8.45
C SER A 72 11.86 -5.40 9.50
N ARG A 73 11.62 -5.75 10.76
CA ARG A 73 12.50 -5.44 11.90
C ARG A 73 13.79 -6.26 11.97
N ARG A 74 13.92 -7.34 11.19
CA ARG A 74 15.12 -8.20 11.14
C ARG A 74 16.14 -7.80 10.06
N GLY A 75 15.91 -6.72 9.31
CA GLY A 75 16.80 -6.27 8.23
C GLY A 75 16.37 -4.98 7.52
N THR A 76 16.77 -4.84 6.24
CA THR A 76 16.56 -3.65 5.38
C THR A 76 15.11 -3.19 5.23
N GLN A 77 14.12 -4.00 5.60
CA GLN A 77 12.71 -3.68 5.45
C GLN A 77 12.14 -2.74 6.55
N SER A 78 12.79 -2.58 7.71
CA SER A 78 12.42 -1.53 8.68
C SER A 78 12.59 -0.13 8.04
N ARG A 79 13.52 -0.02 7.09
CA ARG A 79 13.73 1.18 6.28
C ARG A 79 12.55 1.46 5.36
N VAL A 80 11.76 0.45 4.98
CA VAL A 80 10.72 0.59 3.95
C VAL A 80 9.51 1.38 4.46
N ILE A 81 9.18 1.26 5.76
CA ILE A 81 8.14 2.07 6.42
C ILE A 81 8.69 3.42 6.87
N GLU A 82 9.95 3.45 7.32
CA GLU A 82 10.59 4.64 7.87
C GLU A 82 11.01 5.66 6.81
N LEU A 83 11.43 5.20 5.63
CA LEU A 83 12.07 6.05 4.61
C LEU A 83 11.18 7.20 4.11
N PRO A 84 9.88 7.03 3.82
CA PRO A 84 9.03 8.15 3.43
C PRO A 84 8.95 9.24 4.52
N LEU A 85 8.90 8.84 5.79
CA LEU A 85 8.90 9.77 6.93
C LEU A 85 10.23 10.54 7.02
N GLN A 86 11.36 9.85 6.84
CA GLN A 86 12.68 10.49 6.83
C GLN A 86 12.82 11.48 5.66
N VAL A 87 12.35 11.10 4.47
CA VAL A 87 12.38 11.98 3.29
C VAL A 87 11.53 13.22 3.52
N ALA A 88 10.29 13.04 4.02
CA ALA A 88 9.40 14.16 4.32
C ALA A 88 10.02 15.14 5.33
N GLN A 89 10.67 14.62 6.37
CA GLN A 89 11.34 15.45 7.37
C GLN A 89 12.58 16.16 6.81
N ALA A 90 13.42 15.45 6.04
CA ALA A 90 14.65 16.00 5.47
C ALA A 90 14.39 17.09 4.42
N GLU A 91 13.42 16.87 3.54
CA GLU A 91 13.04 17.82 2.47
C GLU A 91 12.02 18.88 2.95
N GLN A 92 11.58 18.81 4.21
CA GLN A 92 10.55 19.67 4.79
C GLN A 92 9.29 19.75 3.91
N SER A 93 8.81 18.58 3.51
CA SER A 93 7.86 18.43 2.42
C SER A 93 6.77 17.42 2.74
N THR A 94 5.59 17.61 2.17
CA THR A 94 4.59 16.54 2.10
C THR A 94 4.97 15.56 0.98
N ILE A 95 4.48 14.34 1.10
CA ILE A 95 4.63 13.31 0.07
C ILE A 95 3.24 12.79 -0.28
N SER A 96 2.87 12.84 -1.55
CA SER A 96 1.66 12.20 -2.07
C SER A 96 2.01 11.12 -3.09
N VAL A 97 1.10 10.15 -3.26
CA VAL A 97 1.30 9.03 -4.19
C VAL A 97 0.39 9.19 -5.40
N GLU A 98 1.00 9.26 -6.59
CA GLU A 98 0.33 9.36 -7.87
C GLU A 98 0.65 8.19 -8.80
N LYS A 99 -0.22 8.00 -9.81
CA LYS A 99 0.01 7.09 -10.94
C LYS A 99 0.40 5.66 -10.51
N VAL A 100 -0.28 5.12 -9.49
CA VAL A 100 -0.02 3.75 -9.01
C VAL A 100 -0.51 2.73 -10.05
N HIS A 101 0.43 2.13 -10.77
CA HIS A 101 0.22 1.08 -11.72
C HIS A 101 0.73 -0.25 -11.14
N LEU A 102 -0.17 -1.23 -11.03
CA LEU A 102 0.18 -2.60 -10.63
C LEU A 102 -0.15 -3.56 -11.76
N ILE A 103 0.83 -4.37 -12.15
CA ILE A 103 0.68 -5.40 -13.18
C ILE A 103 1.07 -6.76 -12.62
N PRO A 104 0.46 -7.87 -13.09
CA PRO A 104 0.86 -9.19 -12.65
C PRO A 104 2.28 -9.47 -13.15
N SER A 105 3.07 -10.18 -12.35
CA SER A 105 4.45 -10.55 -12.75
C SER A 105 4.45 -11.63 -13.85
N SER A 106 3.41 -12.45 -13.92
CA SER A 106 3.18 -13.48 -14.93
C SER A 106 1.68 -13.74 -15.16
N LYS A 107 1.33 -14.49 -16.22
CA LYS A 107 -0.06 -14.91 -16.46
C LYS A 107 -0.57 -15.88 -15.38
N ASP A 108 0.31 -16.65 -14.76
CA ASP A 108 -0.06 -17.64 -13.75
C ASP A 108 -0.41 -16.99 -12.41
N ASP A 109 0.18 -15.83 -12.10
CA ASP A 109 -0.15 -15.05 -10.90
C ASP A 109 -1.60 -14.56 -10.90
N ILE A 110 -2.19 -14.36 -12.09
CA ILE A 110 -3.60 -14.00 -12.22
C ILE A 110 -4.49 -15.14 -11.71
N LYS A 111 -4.09 -16.40 -11.92
CA LYS A 111 -4.89 -17.59 -11.59
C LYS A 111 -4.70 -18.08 -10.16
N ASN A 112 -3.57 -17.76 -9.51
CA ASN A 112 -3.29 -18.23 -8.16
C ASN A 112 -4.24 -17.61 -7.12
N GLU A 113 -5.10 -18.41 -6.48
CA GLU A 113 -6.14 -17.90 -5.57
C GLU A 113 -5.61 -17.50 -4.19
N SER A 114 -4.43 -17.98 -3.81
CA SER A 114 -3.84 -17.76 -2.47
C SER A 114 -2.79 -16.66 -2.45
N ASN A 115 -2.07 -16.47 -3.55
CA ASN A 115 -1.00 -15.47 -3.65
C ASN A 115 -1.10 -14.69 -4.96
N LYS A 116 -0.83 -13.38 -4.92
CA LYS A 116 -0.67 -12.53 -6.11
C LYS A 116 0.70 -11.87 -6.10
N PHE A 117 1.36 -11.85 -7.24
CA PHE A 117 2.67 -11.22 -7.40
C PHE A 117 2.54 -10.05 -8.37
N PHE A 118 2.81 -8.85 -7.88
CA PHE A 118 2.73 -7.63 -8.65
C PHE A 118 4.11 -7.05 -8.90
N ARG A 119 4.29 -6.49 -10.09
CA ARG A 119 5.25 -5.41 -10.31
C ARG A 119 4.47 -4.12 -10.18
N TYR A 120 5.01 -3.17 -9.43
CA TYR A 120 4.39 -1.87 -9.28
C TYR A 120 5.31 -0.77 -9.80
N ASP A 121 4.67 0.30 -10.23
CA ASP A 121 5.25 1.52 -10.74
C ASP A 121 4.38 2.68 -10.23
N MET A 122 4.99 3.70 -9.64
CA MET A 122 4.28 4.86 -9.11
C MET A 122 5.17 6.10 -9.11
N THR A 123 4.55 7.26 -8.89
CA THR A 123 5.24 8.53 -8.71
C THR A 123 4.94 9.06 -7.32
N LEU A 124 5.97 9.41 -6.57
CA LEU A 124 5.82 10.22 -5.37
C LEU A 124 5.97 11.69 -5.78
N VAL A 125 5.03 12.52 -5.34
CA VAL A 125 5.12 13.97 -5.50
C VAL A 125 5.55 14.53 -4.15
N VAL A 126 6.75 15.09 -4.12
CA VAL A 126 7.37 15.66 -2.92
C VAL A 126 7.22 17.18 -3.01
N THR A 127 6.37 17.75 -2.16
CA THR A 127 6.00 19.17 -2.22
C THR A 127 6.47 19.90 -0.98
N ASN A 128 7.43 20.80 -1.16
CA ASN A 128 7.78 21.81 -0.17
C ASN A 128 7.06 23.11 -0.55
N GLY A 129 6.36 23.75 0.40
CA GLY A 129 5.54 24.95 0.13
C GLY A 129 6.28 26.16 -0.43
N GLN A 130 7.62 26.10 -0.54
CA GLN A 130 8.48 27.17 -1.07
C GLN A 130 9.12 26.83 -2.43
N GLU A 131 9.12 25.56 -2.85
CA GLU A 131 9.82 25.08 -4.06
C GLU A 131 8.85 24.42 -5.05
N GLU A 132 9.31 24.23 -6.30
CA GLU A 132 8.60 23.37 -7.24
C GLU A 132 8.55 21.92 -6.73
N SER A 133 7.42 21.25 -6.97
CA SER A 133 7.23 19.87 -6.54
C SER A 133 8.18 18.92 -7.29
N LYS A 134 8.82 18.00 -6.55
CA LYS A 134 9.76 17.02 -7.09
C LYS A 134 9.02 15.70 -7.32
N ASN A 135 9.10 15.18 -8.53
CA ASN A 135 8.53 13.87 -8.86
C ASN A 135 9.60 12.78 -8.74
N VAL A 136 9.37 11.81 -7.87
CA VAL A 136 10.26 10.67 -7.66
C VAL A 136 9.58 9.41 -8.15
N HIS A 137 10.17 8.78 -9.16
CA HIS A 137 9.61 7.57 -9.73
C HIS A 137 10.05 6.33 -8.93
N ILE A 138 9.08 5.55 -8.45
CA ILE A 138 9.31 4.38 -7.61
C ILE A 138 8.75 3.15 -8.31
N ASN A 139 9.56 2.10 -8.37
CA ASN A 139 9.11 0.79 -8.83
C ASN A 139 9.59 -0.32 -7.90
N GLY A 140 8.93 -1.46 -8.00
CA GLY A 140 9.25 -2.60 -7.15
C GLY A 140 8.42 -3.83 -7.44
N VAL A 141 8.47 -4.77 -6.51
CA VAL A 141 7.65 -5.98 -6.52
C VAL A 141 6.95 -6.14 -5.18
N LEU A 142 5.72 -6.61 -5.25
CA LEU A 142 4.84 -6.75 -4.10
C LEU A 142 4.15 -8.10 -4.16
N THR A 143 4.17 -8.83 -3.04
CA THR A 143 3.47 -10.11 -2.89
C THR A 143 2.27 -9.90 -2.00
N MET A 144 1.10 -10.29 -2.50
CA MET A 144 -0.13 -10.39 -1.72
C MET A 144 -0.36 -11.83 -1.32
N GLN A 145 -0.84 -12.04 -0.11
CA GLN A 145 -1.31 -13.30 0.41
C GLN A 145 -2.76 -13.15 0.86
N LYS A 146 -3.57 -14.19 0.60
CA LYS A 146 -4.93 -14.27 1.11
C LYS A 146 -4.92 -14.91 2.50
N VAL A 147 -5.32 -14.16 3.53
CA VAL A 147 -5.38 -14.59 4.93
C VAL A 147 -6.81 -14.39 5.43
N ASN A 148 -7.47 -15.44 5.92
CA ASN A 148 -8.86 -15.39 6.38
C ASN A 148 -9.83 -14.74 5.38
N ASN A 149 -9.63 -15.04 4.08
CA ASN A 149 -10.38 -14.49 2.95
C ASN A 149 -10.14 -13.00 2.63
N GLU A 150 -9.19 -12.33 3.31
CA GLU A 150 -8.76 -10.96 3.04
C GLU A 150 -7.41 -10.95 2.32
N TRP A 151 -7.22 -10.00 1.39
CA TRP A 151 -5.91 -9.80 0.76
C TRP A 151 -5.04 -8.91 1.64
N LYS A 152 -3.78 -9.32 1.84
CA LYS A 152 -2.79 -8.59 2.62
C LYS A 152 -1.42 -8.63 1.95
N VAL A 153 -0.61 -7.60 2.12
CA VAL A 153 0.78 -7.55 1.66
C VAL A 153 1.64 -8.43 2.57
N SER A 154 2.28 -9.44 1.99
CA SER A 154 3.22 -10.30 2.70
C SER A 154 4.68 -9.95 2.44
N TYR A 155 4.95 -9.24 1.34
CA TYR A 155 6.29 -8.79 1.00
C TYR A 155 6.25 -7.57 0.08
N ASP A 156 7.15 -6.62 0.33
CA ASP A 156 7.41 -5.47 -0.54
C ASP A 156 8.93 -5.32 -0.74
N TRP A 157 9.33 -5.13 -1.99
CA TRP A 157 10.68 -4.74 -2.36
C TRP A 157 10.67 -3.56 -3.31
N ASN A 158 10.95 -2.39 -2.73
CA ASN A 158 11.23 -1.16 -3.44
C ASN A 158 12.61 -1.21 -4.09
N ARG A 159 12.65 -1.24 -5.44
CA ARG A 159 13.90 -1.24 -6.22
C ARG A 159 14.49 0.17 -6.39
N SER A 160 13.67 1.19 -6.19
CA SER A 160 14.06 2.61 -6.20
C SER A 160 14.44 3.14 -4.80
N GLU A 161 14.68 2.28 -3.81
CA GLU A 161 15.07 2.70 -2.43
C GLU A 161 16.24 3.69 -2.46
N LYS A 162 17.25 3.43 -3.30
CA LYS A 162 18.42 4.30 -3.44
C LYS A 162 18.07 5.71 -3.92
N ASP A 163 17.02 5.88 -4.72
CA ASP A 163 16.63 7.19 -5.23
C ASP A 163 15.94 8.02 -4.15
N LEU A 164 15.19 7.38 -3.25
CA LEU A 164 14.66 8.02 -2.05
C LEU A 164 15.77 8.37 -1.05
N VAL A 165 16.73 7.47 -0.83
CA VAL A 165 17.86 7.72 0.07
C VAL A 165 18.69 8.93 -0.37
N LYS A 166 18.83 9.20 -1.68
CA LYS A 166 19.53 10.40 -2.18
C LYS A 166 18.91 11.70 -1.71
N LEU A 167 17.61 11.73 -1.41
CA LEU A 167 16.91 12.91 -0.89
C LEU A 167 17.30 13.20 0.58
N LEU A 168 17.77 12.20 1.32
CA LEU A 168 18.23 12.38 2.70
C LEU A 168 19.61 13.04 2.81
N THR A 169 20.40 13.02 1.74
CA THR A 169 21.82 13.41 1.77
C THR A 169 22.12 14.72 1.06
N ARG A 170 21.09 15.47 0.65
CA ARG A 170 21.31 16.76 -0.03
C ARG A 170 21.73 17.83 0.99
N PRO A 171 22.79 18.62 0.69
CA PRO A 171 23.09 19.79 1.50
C PRO A 171 21.94 20.80 1.38
N LEU A 172 21.51 21.33 2.53
CA LEU A 172 20.60 22.47 2.67
C LEU A 172 21.17 23.72 2.00
#